data_AF-A0A0C9YXM2-F1
#
_entry.id   AF-A0A0C9YXM2-F1
#
_cell.length_a   1.000
_cell.length_b   1.000
_cell.length_c   1.000
_cell.angle_alpha   90.00
_cell.angle_beta   90.00
_cell.angle_gamma   90.00
#
_symmetry.space_group_name_H-M   'P 1'
#
loop_
_entity.id
_entity.type
_entity.pdbx_description
1 polymer ?
#
loop_
_entity_poly.entity_id
_entity_poly.type
_entity_poly.pdbx_seq_one_letter_code
_entity_poly.pdbx_strand_id
1 'polypeptide(L)'
;MPSRRDREREREQRSRSPDRDDDLPEGVSPISESDYFLKNSEFGTWLRDEKGKYFDELSGERARSYFRKFVKAWNRGRLPKSLYNDPGSLPATKQTGYKWSFASRSSGVDAEALRSAREDVDSATYGPSRRSRGGPGETSGSVRTLGPALPSASDLVLAREVASEYQAAERDLKRKRDRAEAKDRVEDVVGPKEVGREAMLEKKRARRENDKAFREKGDEGLEADESTLLGGGDSFKDHIARREAARRRWEGKRAAGREDKEAAGRERAIAMREKEKETMDMFQKLAKERFG
;
A
#
# COMPACT_ATOMS: atom_id res chain seq x y z
N MET A 1 59.28 17.05 -57.41
CA MET A 1 59.35 16.44 -56.07
C MET A 1 59.66 17.52 -55.03
N PRO A 2 58.67 18.07 -54.31
CA PRO A 2 58.95 18.94 -53.17
C PRO A 2 58.82 18.17 -51.84
N SER A 3 59.86 18.32 -51.04
CA SER A 3 60.11 17.78 -49.70
C SER A 3 59.03 18.20 -48.69
N ARG A 4 58.49 17.22 -47.96
CA ARG A 4 57.66 17.42 -46.77
C ARG A 4 58.57 17.83 -45.61
N ARG A 5 58.32 19.01 -45.05
CA ARG A 5 58.95 19.48 -43.81
C ARG A 5 58.01 19.16 -42.65
N ASP A 6 58.34 18.12 -41.90
CA ASP A 6 57.70 17.77 -40.64
C ASP A 6 57.87 18.92 -39.63
N ARG A 7 56.74 19.38 -39.08
CA ARG A 7 56.68 20.32 -37.95
C ARG A 7 56.46 19.48 -36.70
N GLU A 8 57.54 19.09 -36.04
CA GLU A 8 57.49 18.61 -34.66
C GLU A 8 56.97 19.73 -33.76
N ARG A 9 55.85 19.47 -33.08
CA ARG A 9 55.36 20.32 -31.99
C ARG A 9 55.92 19.75 -30.68
N GLU A 10 56.99 20.34 -30.19
CA GLU A 10 57.46 20.14 -28.82
C GLU A 10 56.33 20.53 -27.84
N ARG A 11 55.86 19.54 -27.08
CA ARG A 11 55.00 19.78 -25.91
C ARG A 11 55.91 20.11 -24.73
N GLU A 12 55.98 21.40 -24.38
CA GLU A 12 56.51 21.85 -23.09
C GLU A 12 55.81 21.09 -21.96
N GLN A 13 56.56 20.23 -21.27
CA GLN A 13 56.14 19.65 -20.01
C GLN A 13 56.27 20.72 -18.91
N ARG A 14 55.19 21.48 -18.69
CA ARG A 14 55.06 22.29 -17.49
C ARG A 14 55.08 21.38 -16.27
N SER A 15 56.18 21.47 -15.51
CA SER A 15 56.37 20.84 -14.22
C SER A 15 55.20 21.16 -13.30
N ARG A 16 54.49 20.11 -12.91
CA ARG A 16 53.32 20.16 -12.03
C ARG A 16 53.82 20.42 -10.62
N SER A 17 53.59 21.63 -10.11
CA SER A 17 53.87 21.94 -8.70
C SER A 17 53.19 20.90 -7.79
N PRO A 18 53.84 20.48 -6.69
CA PRO A 18 53.23 19.56 -5.74
C PRO A 18 51.94 20.18 -5.20
N ASP A 19 50.82 19.49 -5.41
CA ASP A 19 49.53 19.84 -4.81
C ASP A 19 49.77 19.87 -3.29
N ARG A 20 49.52 21.01 -2.65
CA ARG A 20 49.49 21.08 -1.19
C ARG A 20 48.29 20.25 -0.76
N ASP A 21 48.53 19.16 -0.07
CA ASP A 21 47.49 18.35 0.57
C ASP A 21 46.90 19.19 1.72
N ASP A 22 45.87 19.99 1.41
CA ASP A 22 45.04 20.63 2.42
C ASP A 22 44.32 19.50 3.19
N ASP A 23 44.65 19.32 4.47
CA ASP A 23 44.11 18.27 5.33
C ASP A 23 42.58 18.20 5.23
N LEU A 24 42.05 17.04 4.83
CA LEU A 24 40.60 16.83 4.73
C LEU A 24 39.98 16.96 6.13
N PRO A 25 38.84 17.67 6.26
CA PRO A 25 38.16 17.81 7.54
C PRO A 25 37.66 16.46 8.09
N GLU A 26 37.98 16.19 9.35
CA GLU A 26 37.49 15.10 10.23
C GLU A 26 37.16 13.76 9.55
N GLY A 27 38.15 12.86 9.46
CA GLY A 27 37.94 11.41 9.30
C GLY A 27 37.48 10.94 7.92
N VAL A 28 37.48 11.81 6.91
CA VAL A 28 37.04 11.47 5.55
C VAL A 28 38.20 10.91 4.73
N SER A 29 38.01 9.70 4.19
CA SER A 29 38.97 9.10 3.26
C SER A 29 39.02 9.84 1.91
N PRO A 30 40.22 9.95 1.30
CA PRO A 30 40.33 10.44 -0.07
C PRO A 30 39.57 9.51 -1.01
N ILE A 31 38.91 10.09 -2.01
CA ILE A 31 38.12 9.34 -2.99
C ILE A 31 38.90 9.16 -4.28
N SER A 32 38.59 8.08 -4.99
CA SER A 32 39.20 7.68 -6.25
C SER A 32 38.18 7.61 -7.38
N GLU A 33 38.62 7.48 -8.64
CA GLU A 33 37.72 7.30 -9.79
C GLU A 33 36.82 6.04 -9.66
N SER A 34 37.26 5.02 -8.92
CA SER A 34 36.50 3.80 -8.64
C SER A 34 35.30 4.02 -7.71
N ASP A 35 35.30 5.08 -6.91
CA ASP A 35 34.24 5.37 -5.94
C ASP A 35 33.02 6.07 -6.56
N TYR A 36 32.96 6.12 -7.89
CA TYR A 36 31.91 6.76 -8.67
C TYR A 36 30.49 6.37 -8.23
N PHE A 37 30.27 5.08 -7.96
CA PHE A 37 28.96 4.58 -7.55
C PHE A 37 28.72 4.69 -6.05
N LEU A 38 29.77 4.57 -5.23
CA LEU A 38 29.68 4.67 -3.77
C LEU A 38 29.38 6.10 -3.33
N LYS A 39 29.93 7.09 -4.04
CA LYS A 39 29.79 8.53 -3.73
C LYS A 39 28.84 9.26 -4.68
N ASN A 40 27.91 8.53 -5.30
CA ASN A 40 26.97 9.11 -6.26
C ASN A 40 26.00 10.13 -5.62
N SER A 41 25.61 9.93 -4.35
CA SER A 41 24.77 10.85 -3.60
C SER A 41 25.43 12.22 -3.37
N GLU A 42 26.70 12.19 -3.01
CA GLU A 42 27.54 13.34 -2.71
C GLU A 42 27.92 14.05 -4.00
N PHE A 43 28.29 13.28 -5.03
CA PHE A 43 28.56 13.78 -6.37
C PHE A 43 27.33 14.48 -6.98
N GLY A 44 26.14 13.91 -6.82
CA GLY A 44 24.89 14.51 -7.30
C GLY A 44 24.59 15.84 -6.59
N THR A 45 24.86 15.92 -5.29
CA THR A 45 24.71 17.18 -4.53
C THR A 45 25.70 18.24 -5.00
N TRP A 46 26.96 17.85 -5.15
CA TRP A 46 28.00 18.72 -5.67
C TRP A 46 27.70 19.25 -7.08
N LEU A 47 27.15 18.42 -7.97
CA LEU A 47 26.75 18.85 -9.31
C LEU A 47 25.64 19.90 -9.28
N ARG A 48 24.67 19.79 -8.37
CA ARG A 48 23.62 20.79 -8.21
C ARG A 48 24.17 22.09 -7.63
N ASP A 49 24.93 22.00 -6.55
CA ASP A 49 25.37 23.17 -5.81
C ASP A 49 26.47 23.96 -6.55
N GLU A 50 27.46 23.27 -7.13
CA GLU A 50 28.63 23.94 -7.74
C GLU A 50 28.53 24.09 -9.26
N LYS A 51 27.66 23.33 -9.92
CA LYS A 51 27.54 23.35 -11.39
C LYS A 51 26.12 23.64 -11.88
N GLY A 52 25.11 23.60 -11.01
CA GLY A 52 23.72 23.82 -11.38
C GLY A 52 23.19 22.81 -12.40
N LYS A 53 23.75 21.59 -12.43
CA LYS A 53 23.38 20.55 -13.41
C LYS A 53 22.87 19.30 -12.71
N TYR A 54 21.94 18.62 -13.37
CA TYR A 54 21.44 17.33 -12.91
C TYR A 54 22.15 16.18 -13.60
N PHE A 55 22.23 15.03 -12.94
CA PHE A 55 22.84 13.83 -13.51
C PHE A 55 22.23 13.44 -14.86
N ASP A 56 20.92 13.62 -15.00
CA ASP A 56 20.12 13.28 -16.19
C ASP A 56 20.46 14.14 -17.42
N GLU A 57 21.02 15.33 -17.22
CA GLU A 57 21.43 16.23 -18.31
C GLU A 57 22.84 15.90 -18.84
N LEU A 58 23.56 15.00 -18.17
CA LEU A 58 24.93 14.65 -18.50
C LEU A 58 25.00 13.28 -19.18
N SER A 59 25.71 13.24 -20.32
CA SER A 59 26.16 11.96 -20.87
C SER A 59 27.16 11.29 -19.91
N GLY A 60 27.19 9.95 -19.88
CA GLY A 60 28.05 9.20 -18.95
C GLY A 60 29.54 9.57 -19.03
N GLU A 61 30.04 9.92 -20.21
CA GLU A 61 31.42 10.37 -20.40
C GLU A 61 31.69 11.76 -19.79
N ARG A 62 30.71 12.67 -19.90
CA ARG A 62 30.76 13.97 -19.22
C ARG A 62 30.64 13.79 -17.72
N ALA A 63 29.72 12.97 -17.23
CA ALA A 63 29.54 12.69 -15.82
C ALA A 63 30.84 12.19 -15.16
N ARG A 64 31.55 11.24 -15.79
CA ARG A 64 32.88 10.79 -15.34
C ARG A 64 33.93 11.91 -15.35
N SER A 65 33.90 12.78 -16.36
CA SER A 65 34.80 13.94 -16.43
C SER A 65 34.54 14.95 -15.31
N TYR A 66 33.28 15.14 -14.91
CA TYR A 66 32.93 15.95 -13.74
C TYR A 66 33.27 15.24 -12.44
N PHE A 67 33.16 13.91 -12.37
CA PHE A 67 33.57 13.14 -11.21
C PHE A 67 35.07 13.28 -10.94
N ARG A 68 35.91 13.31 -11.97
CA ARG A 68 37.35 13.63 -11.80
C ARG A 68 37.61 15.00 -11.18
N LYS A 69 36.75 15.99 -11.50
CA LYS A 69 36.84 17.33 -10.90
C LYS A 69 36.35 17.31 -9.46
N PHE A 70 35.28 16.56 -9.18
CA PHE A 70 34.78 16.31 -7.84
C PHE A 70 35.83 15.64 -6.96
N VAL A 71 36.48 14.57 -7.42
CA VAL A 71 37.59 13.89 -6.72
C VAL A 71 38.70 14.88 -6.35
N LYS A 72 39.12 15.73 -7.28
CA LYS A 72 40.13 16.76 -7.00
C LYS A 72 39.65 17.80 -5.99
N ALA A 73 38.39 18.21 -6.05
CA ALA A 73 37.85 19.20 -5.14
C ALA A 73 37.62 18.60 -3.73
N TRP A 74 37.16 17.36 -3.67
CA TRP A 74 36.97 16.57 -2.45
C TRP A 74 38.29 16.35 -1.71
N ASN A 75 39.31 15.87 -2.43
CA ASN A 75 40.63 15.61 -1.89
C ASN A 75 41.39 16.90 -1.49
N ARG A 76 40.93 18.07 -1.94
CA ARG A 76 41.46 19.38 -1.52
C ARG A 76 40.71 19.99 -0.34
N GLY A 77 39.71 19.30 0.22
CA GLY A 77 38.96 19.82 1.37
C GLY A 77 38.10 21.06 1.10
N ARG A 78 37.93 21.48 -0.16
CA ARG A 78 37.28 22.76 -0.51
C ARG A 78 35.76 22.69 -0.64
N LEU A 79 35.17 21.51 -0.40
CA LEU A 79 33.73 21.35 -0.46
C LEU A 79 33.05 21.79 0.84
N PRO A 80 31.75 22.12 0.81
CA PRO A 80 31.00 22.42 2.01
C PRO A 80 31.05 21.25 3.02
N LYS A 81 31.15 21.55 4.31
CA LYS A 81 31.15 20.53 5.39
C LYS A 81 29.89 19.63 5.36
N SER A 82 28.80 20.08 4.75
CA SER A 82 27.57 19.30 4.54
C SER A 82 27.70 18.15 3.52
N LEU A 83 28.68 18.20 2.61
CA LEU A 83 28.93 17.11 1.66
C LEU A 83 29.83 16.02 2.26
N TYR A 84 30.64 16.37 3.25
CA TYR A 84 31.54 15.46 3.95
C TYR A 84 30.85 14.65 5.04
N ASN A 85 29.82 15.21 5.67
CA ASN A 85 28.96 14.48 6.60
C ASN A 85 27.84 13.83 5.79
N ASP A 86 27.87 12.51 5.62
CA ASP A 86 26.91 11.69 4.87
C ASP A 86 25.52 12.35 4.81
N PRO A 87 25.17 13.06 3.72
CA PRO A 87 23.82 13.53 3.56
C PRO A 87 23.01 12.27 3.28
N GLY A 88 22.32 11.76 4.31
CA GLY A 88 21.55 10.53 4.25
C GLY A 88 20.85 10.38 2.90
N SER A 89 20.99 9.20 2.28
CA SER A 89 20.63 8.90 0.88
C SER A 89 19.57 9.83 0.34
N LEU A 90 19.98 10.77 -0.54
CA LEU A 90 19.06 11.74 -1.08
C LEU A 90 17.91 11.00 -1.78
N PRO A 91 16.65 11.39 -1.53
CA PRO A 91 15.52 10.74 -2.15
C PRO A 91 15.69 10.83 -3.67
N ALA A 92 15.40 9.74 -4.39
CA ALA A 92 15.57 9.64 -5.84
C ALA A 92 14.95 10.83 -6.61
N THR A 93 13.88 11.42 -6.07
CA THR A 93 13.23 12.62 -6.62
C THR A 93 14.09 13.88 -6.64
N LYS A 94 15.14 13.97 -5.81
CA LYS A 94 16.09 15.09 -5.80
C LYS A 94 17.32 14.82 -6.67
N GLN A 95 17.50 13.60 -7.15
CA GLN A 95 18.63 13.22 -8.00
C GLN A 95 18.39 13.60 -9.47
N THR A 96 17.14 13.60 -9.92
CA THR A 96 16.76 13.99 -11.28
C THR A 96 16.11 15.38 -11.29
N GLY A 97 16.32 16.14 -12.37
CA GLY A 97 15.63 17.42 -12.59
C GLY A 97 14.17 17.24 -13.03
N TYR A 98 13.77 16.01 -13.34
CA TYR A 98 12.44 15.68 -13.79
C TYR A 98 11.44 15.70 -12.63
N LYS A 99 10.45 16.59 -12.73
CA LYS A 99 9.34 16.68 -11.77
C LYS A 99 8.32 15.59 -12.09
N TRP A 100 8.34 14.50 -11.32
CA TRP A 100 7.32 13.47 -11.39
C TRP A 100 5.98 14.03 -10.91
N SER A 101 4.95 13.99 -11.77
CA SER A 101 3.61 14.51 -11.47
C SER A 101 2.96 13.86 -10.23
N PHE A 102 3.35 12.62 -9.90
CA PHE A 102 2.94 11.94 -8.68
C PHE A 102 3.54 12.59 -7.42
N ALA A 103 4.81 13.00 -7.47
CA ALA A 103 5.48 13.64 -6.34
C ALA A 103 4.99 15.08 -6.11
N SER A 104 4.48 15.77 -7.14
CA SER A 104 3.87 17.11 -6.98
C SER A 104 2.42 17.07 -6.52
N ARG A 105 1.74 15.93 -6.66
CA ARG A 105 0.31 15.74 -6.33
C ARG A 105 0.07 14.99 -5.03
N SER A 106 1.10 14.39 -4.42
CA SER A 106 0.97 13.77 -3.11
C SER A 106 0.62 14.85 -2.09
N SER A 107 -0.60 14.78 -1.55
CA SER A 107 -0.96 15.56 -0.37
C SER A 107 0.01 15.21 0.78
N GLY A 108 0.22 16.10 1.75
CA GLY A 108 1.10 15.80 2.90
C GLY A 108 0.72 14.50 3.63
N VAL A 109 -0.54 14.07 3.51
CA VAL A 109 -1.08 12.81 4.04
C VAL A 109 -0.59 11.60 3.23
N ASP A 110 -0.54 11.70 1.89
CA ASP A 110 0.02 10.66 1.03
C ASP A 110 1.52 10.47 1.24
N ALA A 111 2.25 11.54 1.49
CA ALA A 111 3.69 11.47 1.75
C ALA A 111 4.03 10.69 3.02
N GLU A 112 3.19 10.83 4.06
CA GLU A 112 3.35 10.11 5.31
C GLU A 112 2.92 8.65 5.21
N ALA A 113 1.82 8.38 4.51
CA ALA A 113 1.40 7.01 4.20
C ALA A 113 2.45 6.25 3.39
N LEU A 114 3.09 6.90 2.41
CA LEU A 114 4.18 6.32 1.62
C LEU A 114 5.46 6.11 2.45
N ARG A 115 5.76 6.99 3.41
CA ARG A 115 6.89 6.79 4.34
C ARG A 115 6.63 5.61 5.26
N SER A 116 5.45 5.54 5.88
CA SER A 116 5.05 4.40 6.72
C SER A 116 5.12 3.09 5.93
N ALA A 117 4.58 3.05 4.70
CA ALA A 117 4.64 1.85 3.86
C ALA A 117 6.09 1.44 3.52
N ARG A 118 6.99 2.41 3.30
CA ARG A 118 8.42 2.14 3.08
C ARG A 118 9.09 1.61 4.35
N GLU A 119 8.79 2.17 5.50
CA GLU A 119 9.32 1.72 6.80
C GLU A 119 8.81 0.32 7.16
N ASP A 120 7.54 0.03 6.89
CA ASP A 120 6.96 -1.32 7.05
C ASP A 120 7.70 -2.33 6.16
N VAL A 121 7.94 -2.02 4.88
CA VAL A 121 8.70 -2.88 3.96
C VAL A 121 10.17 -3.03 4.37
N ASP A 122 10.82 -1.95 4.81
CA ASP A 122 12.21 -1.97 5.27
C ASP A 122 12.35 -2.80 6.55
N SER A 123 11.39 -2.70 7.47
CA SER A 123 11.34 -3.52 8.69
C SER A 123 11.09 -5.00 8.40
N ALA A 124 10.24 -5.30 7.41
CA ALA A 124 9.93 -6.67 6.98
C ALA A 124 11.08 -7.32 6.21
N THR A 125 11.83 -6.54 5.43
CA THR A 125 12.90 -7.04 4.55
C THR A 125 14.27 -7.03 5.24
N TYR A 126 14.54 -6.02 6.07
CA TYR A 126 15.83 -5.78 6.72
C TYR A 126 15.77 -5.86 8.25
N GLY A 127 14.84 -6.64 8.81
CA GLY A 127 14.70 -6.86 10.26
C GLY A 127 16.04 -7.06 11.00
N PRO A 128 16.05 -6.93 12.34
CA PRO A 128 16.86 -6.04 13.21
C PRO A 128 18.40 -5.97 13.04
N SER A 129 18.95 -6.29 11.86
CA SER A 129 20.39 -6.32 11.56
C SER A 129 21.05 -4.93 11.54
N ARG A 130 20.28 -3.83 11.57
CA ARG A 130 20.83 -2.46 11.58
C ARG A 130 20.94 -1.80 12.96
N ARG A 131 20.67 -2.50 14.06
CA ARG A 131 20.97 -2.03 15.43
C ARG A 131 22.13 -2.80 16.08
N SER A 132 23.18 -3.09 15.33
CA SER A 132 24.49 -3.48 15.89
C SER A 132 25.61 -2.62 15.30
N ARG A 133 25.62 -1.35 15.68
CA ARG A 133 26.81 -0.51 15.61
C ARG A 133 26.87 0.32 16.88
N GLY A 134 27.34 -0.33 17.94
CA GLY A 134 27.63 0.30 19.23
C GLY A 134 28.27 -0.70 20.19
N GLY A 135 29.61 -0.67 20.27
CA GLY A 135 30.40 -1.20 21.39
C GLY A 135 30.97 -2.63 21.23
N PRO A 136 32.29 -2.84 21.41
CA PRO A 136 32.86 -4.17 21.64
C PRO A 136 32.71 -4.50 23.14
N GLY A 137 31.94 -5.54 23.47
CA GLY A 137 31.76 -5.92 24.87
C GLY A 137 30.99 -7.23 25.02
N GLU A 138 31.70 -8.23 25.51
CA GLU A 138 31.22 -9.37 26.30
C GLU A 138 30.41 -10.47 25.62
N THR A 139 31.12 -11.58 25.39
CA THR A 139 30.57 -12.92 25.44
C THR A 139 29.98 -13.20 26.82
N SER A 140 28.65 -13.29 26.94
CA SER A 140 28.03 -13.94 28.09
C SER A 140 26.78 -14.69 27.65
N GLY A 141 26.70 -15.95 28.06
CA GLY A 141 25.72 -16.93 27.60
C GLY A 141 24.29 -16.49 27.87
N SER A 142 23.48 -16.52 26.81
CA SER A 142 22.02 -16.45 26.95
C SER A 142 21.54 -17.75 27.60
N VAL A 143 21.39 -17.68 28.92
CA VAL A 143 20.59 -18.60 29.72
C VAL A 143 19.22 -18.70 29.05
N ARG A 144 18.92 -19.84 28.45
CA ARG A 144 17.61 -20.12 27.86
C ARG A 144 16.58 -20.09 28.98
N THR A 145 15.93 -18.96 29.17
CA THR A 145 14.80 -18.78 30.07
C THR A 145 13.70 -19.77 29.69
N LEU A 146 13.41 -20.73 30.58
CA LEU A 146 12.20 -21.55 30.53
C LEU A 146 11.00 -20.64 30.83
N GLY A 147 10.47 -20.02 29.78
CA GLY A 147 9.26 -19.21 29.81
C GLY A 147 8.58 -19.24 28.43
N PRO A 148 7.31 -18.85 28.32
CA PRO A 148 6.63 -18.77 27.03
C PRO A 148 7.48 -17.96 26.06
N ALA A 149 7.76 -18.53 24.89
CA ALA A 149 8.56 -17.88 23.88
C ALA A 149 7.91 -16.55 23.48
N LEU A 150 8.73 -15.51 23.30
CA LEU A 150 8.27 -14.26 22.72
C LEU A 150 7.65 -14.54 21.34
N PRO A 151 6.50 -13.94 21.01
CA PRO A 151 5.84 -14.14 19.72
C PRO A 151 6.81 -13.82 18.59
N SER A 152 6.82 -14.68 17.57
CA SER A 152 7.66 -14.50 16.40
C SER A 152 7.24 -13.26 15.61
N ALA A 153 8.11 -12.75 14.74
CA ALA A 153 7.77 -11.61 13.88
C ALA A 153 6.52 -11.90 13.02
N SER A 154 6.34 -13.15 12.57
CA SER A 154 5.12 -13.59 11.90
C SER A 154 3.89 -13.55 12.81
N ASP A 155 4.04 -13.91 14.09
CA ASP A 155 2.92 -13.86 15.04
C ASP A 155 2.50 -12.42 15.35
N LEU A 156 3.45 -11.48 15.38
CA LEU A 156 3.15 -10.06 15.56
C LEU A 156 2.40 -9.47 14.36
N VAL A 157 2.78 -9.86 13.14
CA VAL A 157 2.05 -9.45 11.92
C VAL A 157 0.64 -10.04 11.93
N LEU A 158 0.50 -11.33 12.22
CA LEU A 158 -0.80 -11.98 12.29
C LEU A 158 -1.70 -11.34 13.37
N ALA A 159 -1.16 -11.02 14.54
CA ALA A 159 -1.91 -10.34 15.60
C ALA A 159 -2.41 -8.95 15.17
N ARG A 160 -1.58 -8.18 14.43
CA ARG A 160 -1.96 -6.88 13.89
C ARG A 160 -3.07 -7.00 12.85
N GLU A 161 -2.96 -7.97 11.94
CA GLU A 161 -3.97 -8.23 10.91
C GLU A 161 -5.31 -8.64 11.52
N VAL A 162 -5.31 -9.61 12.44
CA VAL A 162 -6.51 -10.07 13.15
C VAL A 162 -7.17 -8.93 13.93
N ALA A 163 -6.39 -8.08 14.61
CA ALA A 163 -6.92 -6.91 15.30
C ALA A 163 -7.59 -5.93 14.33
N SER A 164 -6.99 -5.71 13.15
CA SER A 164 -7.55 -4.83 12.12
C SER A 164 -8.85 -5.37 11.53
N GLU A 165 -8.93 -6.69 11.32
CA GLU A 165 -10.13 -7.36 10.82
C GLU A 165 -11.27 -7.31 11.86
N TYR A 166 -10.95 -7.54 13.14
CA TYR A 166 -11.91 -7.45 14.23
C TYR A 166 -12.50 -6.05 14.33
N GLN A 167 -11.65 -5.02 14.25
CA GLN A 167 -12.08 -3.61 14.26
C GLN A 167 -12.98 -3.26 13.07
N ALA A 168 -12.68 -3.79 11.88
CA ALA A 168 -13.53 -3.60 10.70
C ALA A 168 -14.90 -4.28 10.88
N ALA A 169 -14.90 -5.53 11.36
CA ALA A 169 -16.12 -6.28 11.66
C ALA A 169 -16.98 -5.58 12.71
N GLU A 170 -16.36 -5.04 13.77
CA GLU A 170 -17.06 -4.30 14.83
C GLU A 170 -17.74 -3.04 14.28
N ARG A 171 -17.07 -2.27 13.41
CA ARG A 171 -17.67 -1.10 12.75
C ARG A 171 -18.88 -1.48 11.90
N ASP A 172 -18.79 -2.60 11.18
CA ASP A 172 -19.90 -3.06 10.34
C ASP A 172 -21.07 -3.60 11.16
N LEU A 173 -20.80 -4.31 12.27
CA LEU A 173 -21.82 -4.72 13.21
C LEU A 173 -22.49 -3.52 13.87
N LYS A 174 -21.72 -2.50 14.25
CA LYS A 174 -22.25 -1.24 14.79
C LYS A 174 -23.16 -0.54 13.77
N ARG A 175 -22.72 -0.38 12.53
CA ARG A 175 -23.57 0.19 11.45
C ARG A 175 -24.87 -0.58 11.24
N LYS A 176 -24.82 -1.92 11.31
CA LYS A 176 -26.02 -2.77 11.20
C LYS A 176 -26.95 -2.58 12.38
N ARG A 177 -26.40 -2.51 13.60
CA ARG A 177 -27.15 -2.25 14.83
C ARG A 177 -27.80 -0.87 14.79
N ASP A 178 -27.04 0.17 14.47
CA ASP A 178 -27.54 1.54 14.35
C ASP A 178 -28.67 1.64 13.30
N ARG A 179 -28.53 0.92 12.18
CA ARG A 179 -29.57 0.85 11.15
C ARG A 179 -30.82 0.12 11.63
N ALA A 180 -30.66 -0.96 12.40
CA ALA A 180 -31.79 -1.68 12.99
C ALA A 180 -32.50 -0.81 14.03
N GLU A 181 -31.77 -0.19 14.95
CA GLU A 181 -32.33 0.72 15.96
C GLU A 181 -33.01 1.95 15.33
N ALA A 182 -32.45 2.48 14.24
CA ALA A 182 -33.10 3.55 13.48
C ALA A 182 -34.40 3.07 12.80
N LYS A 183 -34.41 1.85 12.27
CA LYS A 183 -35.61 1.24 11.69
C LYS A 183 -36.68 1.02 12.75
N ASP A 184 -36.30 0.46 13.90
CA ASP A 184 -37.23 0.18 15.01
C ASP A 184 -37.79 1.48 15.58
N ARG A 185 -36.96 2.52 15.76
CA ARG A 185 -37.43 3.86 16.16
C ARG A 185 -38.43 4.46 15.16
N VAL A 186 -38.20 4.24 13.86
CA VAL A 186 -39.16 4.68 12.83
C VAL A 186 -40.45 3.85 12.91
N GLU A 187 -40.36 2.54 13.15
CA GLU A 187 -41.53 1.67 13.33
C GLU A 187 -42.34 2.03 14.58
N ASP A 188 -41.69 2.41 15.69
CA ASP A 188 -42.34 2.88 16.92
C ASP A 188 -43.07 4.22 16.73
N VAL A 189 -42.51 5.14 15.94
CA VAL A 189 -43.11 6.46 15.68
C VAL A 189 -44.22 6.39 14.63
N VAL A 190 -44.07 5.53 13.61
CA VAL A 190 -45.03 5.40 12.50
C VAL A 190 -46.16 4.42 12.83
N GLY A 191 -45.97 3.56 13.83
CA GLY A 191 -46.90 2.49 14.19
C GLY A 191 -46.84 1.29 13.23
N PRO A 192 -47.56 0.20 13.53
CA PRO A 192 -47.59 -0.98 12.69
C PRO A 192 -48.05 -0.60 11.28
N LYS A 193 -47.20 -0.80 10.27
CA LYS A 193 -47.56 -0.58 8.87
C LYS A 193 -48.88 -1.28 8.58
N GLU A 194 -49.86 -0.52 8.07
CA GLU A 194 -51.17 -1.02 7.70
C GLU A 194 -51.04 -2.10 6.61
N VAL A 195 -50.95 -3.37 6.99
CA VAL A 195 -50.82 -4.47 6.04
C VAL A 195 -52.16 -4.70 5.32
N GLY A 196 -52.30 -4.18 4.09
CA GLY A 196 -53.52 -4.29 3.28
C GLY A 196 -53.43 -3.75 1.85
N ARG A 197 -54.59 -3.68 1.17
CA ARG A 197 -54.74 -3.09 -0.19
C ARG A 197 -54.36 -1.60 -0.20
N GLU A 198 -54.56 -0.91 0.92
CA GLU A 198 -54.25 0.50 1.10
C GLU A 198 -52.74 0.74 1.17
N ALA A 199 -51.97 -0.05 1.91
CA ALA A 199 -50.51 0.02 1.84
C ALA A 199 -49.92 -0.38 0.48
N MET A 200 -50.58 -1.25 -0.30
CA MET A 200 -50.15 -1.51 -1.68
C MET A 200 -50.36 -0.29 -2.58
N LEU A 201 -51.47 0.44 -2.41
CA LEU A 201 -51.75 1.67 -3.14
C LEU A 201 -50.84 2.81 -2.69
N GLU A 202 -50.57 2.92 -1.40
CA GLU A 202 -49.61 3.88 -0.84
C GLU A 202 -48.20 3.58 -1.30
N LYS A 203 -47.75 2.32 -1.27
CA LYS A 203 -46.46 1.92 -1.85
C LYS A 203 -46.38 2.23 -3.35
N LYS A 204 -47.48 2.06 -4.09
CA LYS A 204 -47.56 2.43 -5.51
C LYS A 204 -47.61 3.94 -5.73
N ARG A 205 -48.11 4.72 -4.76
CA ARG A 205 -48.11 6.18 -4.77
C ARG A 205 -46.73 6.71 -4.41
N ALA A 206 -46.13 6.25 -3.33
CA ALA A 206 -44.76 6.57 -2.91
C ALA A 206 -43.74 6.21 -3.98
N ARG A 207 -43.88 5.07 -4.67
CA ARG A 207 -43.03 4.75 -5.83
C ARG A 207 -43.21 5.75 -6.97
N ARG A 208 -44.47 6.08 -7.32
CA ARG A 208 -44.75 7.07 -8.37
C ARG A 208 -44.27 8.47 -8.01
N GLU A 209 -44.37 8.84 -6.74
CA GLU A 209 -43.88 10.11 -6.20
C GLU A 209 -42.36 10.14 -6.16
N ASN A 210 -41.70 9.05 -5.79
CA ASN A 210 -40.24 8.94 -5.86
C ASN A 210 -39.74 8.97 -7.31
N ASP A 211 -40.41 8.27 -8.23
CA ASP A 211 -40.11 8.31 -9.66
C ASP A 211 -40.35 9.72 -10.25
N LYS A 212 -41.40 10.41 -9.77
CA LYS A 212 -41.70 11.81 -10.13
C LYS A 212 -40.66 12.77 -9.55
N ALA A 213 -40.31 12.63 -8.28
CA ALA A 213 -39.29 13.45 -7.61
C ALA A 213 -37.90 13.21 -8.22
N PHE A 214 -37.57 11.99 -8.62
CA PHE A 214 -36.34 11.69 -9.35
C PHE A 214 -36.34 12.34 -10.74
N ARG A 215 -37.49 12.37 -11.43
CA ARG A 215 -37.64 13.04 -12.73
C ARG A 215 -37.63 14.56 -12.62
N GLU A 216 -38.27 15.13 -11.61
CA GLU A 216 -38.37 16.59 -11.37
C GLU A 216 -37.09 17.16 -10.75
N LYS A 217 -36.37 16.39 -9.94
CA LYS A 217 -35.07 16.81 -9.39
C LYS A 217 -34.01 17.02 -10.48
N GLY A 218 -34.25 16.53 -11.70
CA GLY A 218 -33.42 16.81 -12.86
C GLY A 218 -31.96 16.39 -12.66
N ASP A 219 -31.15 16.62 -13.68
CA ASP A 219 -29.72 16.29 -13.69
C ASP A 219 -28.89 17.15 -12.71
N GLU A 220 -29.52 18.04 -11.92
CA GLU A 220 -28.87 18.98 -11.01
C GLU A 220 -28.20 18.33 -9.78
N GLY A 221 -28.37 17.02 -9.58
CA GLY A 221 -27.73 16.27 -8.48
C GLY A 221 -26.88 15.09 -8.93
N LEU A 222 -26.71 14.92 -10.24
CA LEU A 222 -25.94 13.84 -10.85
C LEU A 222 -24.64 14.43 -11.44
N GLU A 223 -23.86 15.12 -10.59
CA GLU A 223 -22.43 15.30 -10.82
C GLU A 223 -21.73 13.93 -10.64
N ALA A 224 -22.13 12.95 -11.46
CA ALA A 224 -21.31 11.79 -11.70
C ALA A 224 -20.08 12.31 -12.43
N ASP A 225 -18.93 12.25 -11.75
CA ASP A 225 -17.63 12.58 -12.31
C ASP A 225 -17.55 12.12 -13.77
N GLU A 226 -17.00 12.94 -14.67
CA GLU A 226 -16.88 12.60 -16.10
C GLU A 226 -16.13 11.27 -16.29
N SER A 227 -15.29 10.89 -15.33
CA SER A 227 -14.67 9.55 -15.28
C SER A 227 -15.68 8.43 -15.00
N THR A 228 -16.72 8.63 -14.19
CA THR A 228 -17.76 7.62 -13.97
C THR A 228 -18.75 7.59 -15.14
N LEU A 229 -19.04 8.76 -15.73
CA LEU A 229 -19.96 8.89 -16.85
C LEU A 229 -19.38 8.33 -18.16
N LEU A 230 -18.09 8.58 -18.43
CA LEU A 230 -17.42 8.21 -19.68
C LEU A 230 -16.57 6.93 -19.57
N GLY A 231 -16.71 6.16 -18.49
CA GLY A 231 -15.94 4.92 -18.30
C GLY A 231 -14.45 5.21 -18.17
N GLY A 232 -14.08 5.85 -17.07
CA GLY A 232 -12.78 6.42 -16.80
C GLY A 232 -11.69 5.37 -16.82
N GLY A 233 -10.74 5.56 -17.74
CA GLY A 233 -9.33 5.15 -17.67
C GLY A 233 -9.00 3.66 -17.52
N ASP A 234 -9.96 2.80 -17.24
CA ASP A 234 -9.74 1.39 -17.01
C ASP A 234 -9.71 0.69 -18.37
N SER A 235 -8.65 -0.07 -18.61
CA SER A 235 -8.48 -0.83 -19.84
C SER A 235 -9.73 -1.70 -20.08
N PHE A 236 -10.13 -1.93 -21.33
CA PHE A 236 -11.32 -2.75 -21.66
C PHE A 236 -11.35 -4.10 -20.93
N LYS A 237 -10.17 -4.65 -20.61
CA LYS A 237 -9.97 -5.86 -19.80
C LYS A 237 -10.43 -5.69 -18.35
N ASP A 238 -10.11 -4.57 -17.71
CA ASP A 238 -10.54 -4.26 -16.34
C ASP A 238 -12.05 -4.08 -16.25
N HIS A 239 -12.67 -3.49 -17.28
CA HIS A 239 -14.12 -3.39 -17.35
C HIS A 239 -14.80 -4.76 -17.47
N ILE A 240 -14.26 -5.68 -18.29
CA ILE A 240 -14.75 -7.06 -18.36
C ILE A 240 -14.56 -7.78 -17.02
N ALA A 241 -13.39 -7.64 -16.40
CA ALA A 241 -13.10 -8.27 -15.11
C ALA A 241 -14.06 -7.80 -14.01
N ARG A 242 -14.39 -6.49 -13.95
CA ARG A 242 -15.40 -5.97 -13.02
C ARG A 242 -16.79 -6.53 -13.31
N ARG A 243 -17.18 -6.59 -14.58
CA ARG A 243 -18.49 -7.14 -14.98
C ARG A 243 -18.60 -8.62 -14.63
N GLU A 244 -17.55 -9.41 -14.88
CA GLU A 244 -17.51 -10.83 -14.51
C GLU A 244 -17.46 -11.03 -12.99
N ALA A 245 -16.71 -10.22 -12.26
CA ALA A 245 -16.68 -10.26 -10.81
C ALA A 245 -18.04 -9.91 -10.20
N ALA A 246 -18.72 -8.88 -10.72
CA ALA A 246 -20.07 -8.52 -10.31
C ALA A 246 -21.07 -9.65 -10.62
N ARG A 247 -20.96 -10.26 -11.80
CA ARG A 247 -21.79 -11.41 -12.19
C ARG A 247 -21.55 -12.62 -11.28
N ARG A 248 -20.30 -12.96 -10.99
CA ARG A 248 -19.94 -14.04 -10.05
C ARG A 248 -20.45 -13.78 -8.64
N ARG A 249 -20.38 -12.54 -8.15
CA ARG A 249 -20.95 -12.17 -6.85
C ARG A 249 -22.47 -12.33 -6.83
N TRP A 250 -23.15 -11.95 -7.91
CA TRP A 250 -24.60 -12.10 -8.04
C TRP A 250 -25.03 -13.56 -8.15
N GLU A 251 -24.32 -14.35 -8.96
CA GLU A 251 -24.54 -15.79 -9.11
C GLU A 251 -24.22 -16.53 -7.80
N GLY A 252 -23.14 -16.18 -7.11
CA GLY A 252 -22.79 -16.71 -5.79
C GLY A 252 -23.85 -16.40 -4.73
N LYS A 253 -24.36 -15.16 -4.68
CA LYS A 253 -25.47 -14.79 -3.77
C LYS A 253 -26.75 -15.55 -4.10
N ARG A 254 -27.04 -15.80 -5.38
CA ARG A 254 -28.22 -16.56 -5.83
C ARG A 254 -28.07 -18.06 -5.54
N ALA A 255 -26.87 -18.60 -5.68
CA ALA A 255 -26.54 -19.98 -5.35
C ALA A 255 -26.60 -20.21 -3.83
N ALA A 256 -25.97 -19.35 -3.04
CA ALA A 256 -26.03 -19.40 -1.57
C ALA A 256 -27.48 -19.31 -1.08
N GLY A 257 -28.30 -18.38 -1.62
CA GLY A 257 -29.72 -18.30 -1.25
C GLY A 257 -30.58 -19.48 -1.72
N ARG A 258 -30.13 -20.31 -2.67
CA ARG A 258 -30.76 -21.59 -3.03
C ARG A 258 -30.31 -22.69 -2.08
N GLU A 259 -29.01 -22.75 -1.81
CA GLU A 259 -28.41 -23.70 -0.87
C GLU A 259 -29.00 -23.55 0.54
N ASP A 260 -29.13 -22.32 1.05
CA ASP A 260 -29.77 -22.03 2.34
C ASP A 260 -31.23 -22.52 2.38
N LYS A 261 -31.96 -22.37 1.27
CA LYS A 261 -33.35 -22.86 1.15
C LYS A 261 -33.44 -24.38 1.09
N GLU A 262 -32.52 -25.01 0.38
CA GLU A 262 -32.45 -26.48 0.30
C GLU A 262 -32.02 -27.08 1.64
N ALA A 263 -31.06 -26.46 2.33
CA ALA A 263 -30.64 -26.84 3.68
C ALA A 263 -31.79 -26.73 4.68
N ALA A 264 -32.49 -25.60 4.71
CA ALA A 264 -33.68 -25.43 5.55
C ALA A 264 -34.81 -26.44 5.21
N GLY A 265 -34.94 -26.83 3.94
CA GLY A 265 -35.87 -27.88 3.52
C GLY A 265 -35.45 -29.28 4.01
N ARG A 266 -34.15 -29.60 3.97
CA ARG A 266 -33.59 -30.86 4.46
C ARG A 266 -33.70 -30.96 5.98
N GLU A 267 -33.39 -29.90 6.71
CA GLU A 267 -33.56 -29.85 8.18
C GLU A 267 -35.02 -30.09 8.58
N ARG A 268 -35.98 -29.47 7.88
CA ARG A 268 -37.41 -29.72 8.11
C ARG A 268 -37.79 -31.17 7.83
N ALA A 269 -37.26 -31.76 6.75
CA ALA A 269 -37.53 -33.16 6.42
C ALA A 269 -36.93 -34.13 7.45
N ILE A 270 -35.74 -33.82 7.98
CA ILE A 270 -35.12 -34.60 9.07
C ILE A 270 -35.96 -34.49 10.33
N ALA A 271 -36.37 -33.28 10.73
CA ALA A 271 -37.21 -33.08 11.90
C ALA A 271 -38.57 -33.80 11.81
N MET A 272 -39.16 -33.89 10.61
CA MET A 272 -40.39 -34.67 10.40
C MET A 272 -40.13 -36.18 10.51
N ARG A 273 -39.03 -36.70 9.95
CA ARG A 273 -38.66 -38.11 10.06
C ARG A 273 -38.33 -38.52 11.49
N GLU A 274 -37.70 -37.64 12.26
CA GLU A 274 -37.42 -37.89 13.68
C GLU A 274 -38.71 -37.99 14.48
N LYS A 275 -39.68 -37.09 14.26
CA LYS A 275 -41.01 -37.18 14.88
C LYS A 275 -41.75 -38.45 14.46
N GLU A 276 -41.73 -38.81 13.18
CA GLU A 276 -42.32 -40.06 12.70
C GLU A 276 -41.67 -41.28 13.36
N LYS A 277 -40.35 -41.28 13.50
CA LYS A 277 -39.61 -42.34 14.20
C LYS A 277 -40.00 -42.43 15.68
N GLU A 278 -40.06 -41.30 16.39
CA GLU A 278 -40.50 -41.27 17.79
C GLU A 278 -41.93 -41.82 17.95
N THR A 279 -42.84 -41.47 17.05
CA THR A 279 -44.21 -42.01 17.07
C THR A 279 -44.24 -43.51 16.78
N MET A 280 -43.45 -43.99 15.80
CA MET A 280 -43.33 -45.41 15.49
C MET A 280 -42.73 -46.20 16.65
N ASP A 281 -41.71 -45.66 17.33
CA ASP A 281 -41.11 -46.28 18.51
C ASP A 281 -42.11 -46.33 19.67
N MET A 282 -42.96 -45.31 19.84
CA MET A 282 -44.07 -45.34 20.80
C MET A 282 -45.09 -46.44 20.45
N PHE A 283 -45.48 -46.54 19.17
CA PHE A 283 -46.41 -47.58 18.71
C PHE A 283 -45.81 -48.99 18.84
N GLN A 284 -44.52 -49.18 18.57
CA GLN A 284 -43.84 -50.45 18.75
C GLN A 284 -43.81 -50.87 20.23
N LYS A 285 -43.58 -49.93 21.17
CA LYS A 285 -43.63 -50.21 22.61
C LYS A 285 -45.03 -50.67 23.04
N LEU A 286 -46.07 -49.95 22.60
CA LEU A 286 -47.47 -50.26 22.91
C LEU A 286 -47.93 -51.59 22.31
N ALA A 287 -47.47 -51.91 21.10
CA ALA A 287 -47.72 -53.20 20.47
C ALA A 287 -47.01 -54.34 21.19
N LYS A 288 -45.77 -54.13 21.65
CA LYS A 288 -45.00 -55.11 22.42
C LYS A 288 -45.60 -55.38 23.81
N GLU A 289 -46.20 -54.38 24.46
CA GLU A 289 -46.93 -54.56 25.73
C GLU A 289 -48.26 -55.29 25.57
N ARG A 290 -48.89 -55.21 24.38
CA ARG A 290 -50.21 -55.79 24.12
C ARG A 290 -50.16 -57.19 23.49
N PHE A 291 -49.10 -57.49 22.74
CA PHE A 291 -48.98 -58.73 21.94
C PHE A 291 -47.69 -59.52 22.19
N GLY A 292 -46.83 -59.06 23.11
CA GLY A 292 -45.67 -59.80 23.62
C GLY A 292 -45.88 -60.22 25.06
#